data_AF-A0A967YW03-F1
#
_entry.id   AF-A0A967YW03-F1
#
_cell.length_a   1.000
_cell.length_b   1.000
_cell.length_c   1.000
_cell.angle_alpha   90.00
_cell.angle_beta   90.00
_cell.angle_gamma   90.00
#
_symmetry.space_group_name_H-M   'P 1'
#
loop_
_entity.id
_entity.type
_entity.pdbx_description
1 polymer ?
#
loop_
_entity_poly.entity_id
_entity_poly.type
_entity_poly.pdbx_seq_one_letter_code
_entity_poly.pdbx_strand_id
1 'polypeptide(L)'
;VLDQDGTFEHYCNTDGVYLERLEDEEEIEEVEQMIRNHSDYTDSNMGWKVLAKWDEMVPQFVKVMPKDFKRMQESIEKSESNGLSGEEAVM
;
A
#
# COMPACT_ATOMS: atom_id res chain seq x y z
N VAL A 1 6.34 1.10 -1.64
CA VAL A 1 7.73 1.39 -2.05
C VAL A 1 8.49 0.08 -2.10
N LEU A 2 9.21 -0.24 -3.18
CA LEU A 2 10.06 -1.44 -3.23
C LEU A 2 11.38 -1.15 -2.48
N ASP A 3 11.62 -1.81 -1.35
CA ASP A 3 12.79 -1.61 -0.48
C ASP A 3 13.63 -2.90 -0.39
N GLN A 4 14.46 -3.14 -1.42
CA GLN A 4 15.23 -4.37 -1.55
C GLN A 4 16.38 -4.47 -0.53
N ASP A 5 16.88 -3.33 -0.06
CA ASP A 5 18.01 -3.24 0.86
C ASP A 5 17.55 -3.09 2.33
N GLY A 6 16.25 -2.91 2.57
CA GLY A 6 15.70 -2.72 3.91
C GLY A 6 16.12 -1.40 4.56
N THR A 7 16.45 -0.37 3.78
CA THR A 7 17.00 0.89 4.28
C THR A 7 16.03 2.06 4.17
N PHE A 8 14.85 1.85 3.58
CA PHE A 8 13.91 2.93 3.27
C PHE A 8 13.48 3.75 4.49
N GLU A 9 13.34 3.11 5.66
CA GLU A 9 13.00 3.78 6.92
C GLU A 9 13.96 4.94 7.24
N HIS A 10 15.25 4.79 6.94
CA HIS A 10 16.25 5.83 7.22
C HIS A 10 16.14 7.04 6.29
N TYR A 11 15.45 6.89 5.15
CA TYR A 11 15.25 7.92 4.13
C TYR A 11 13.83 8.51 4.17
N CYS A 12 12.97 8.01 5.05
CA CYS A 12 11.58 8.43 5.14
C CYS A 12 11.36 9.36 6.35
N ASN A 13 10.58 10.43 6.18
CA ASN A 13 10.07 11.18 7.32
C ASN A 13 8.90 10.43 7.95
N THR A 14 9.11 9.86 9.13
CA THR A 14 8.14 9.01 9.86
C THR A 14 7.21 9.78 10.81
N ASP A 15 7.30 11.11 10.89
CA ASP A 15 6.49 11.90 11.83
C ASP A 15 4.98 11.74 11.54
N GLY A 16 4.60 11.72 10.26
CA GLY A 16 3.20 11.68 9.82
C GLY A 16 2.73 10.37 9.20
N VAL A 17 3.60 9.35 9.10
CA VAL A 17 3.28 8.10 8.40
C VAL A 17 3.65 6.87 9.24
N TYR A 18 2.93 5.78 9.02
CA TYR A 18 3.35 4.43 9.39
C TYR A 18 4.04 3.78 8.19
N LEU A 19 5.09 3.03 8.49
CA LEU A 19 5.75 2.14 7.54
C LEU A 19 5.31 0.71 7.91
N GLU A 20 4.56 0.09 7.02
CA GLU A 20 3.92 -1.20 7.25
C GLU A 20 4.34 -2.18 6.15
N ARG A 21 4.16 -3.47 6.41
CA ARG A 21 4.27 -4.49 5.37
C ARG A 21 2.99 -4.49 4.54
N LEU A 22 3.13 -4.79 3.25
CA LEU A 22 2.00 -5.03 2.37
C LEU A 22 1.53 -6.48 2.56
N GLU A 23 0.50 -6.68 3.38
CA GLU A 23 -0.01 -8.00 3.78
C GLU A 23 -1.47 -8.25 3.37
N ASP A 24 -2.21 -7.19 3.04
CA ASP A 24 -3.60 -7.31 2.59
C ASP A 24 -3.66 -7.83 1.14
N GLU A 25 -4.45 -8.88 0.90
CA GLU A 25 -4.50 -9.55 -0.41
C GLU A 25 -5.06 -8.63 -1.51
N GLU A 26 -6.06 -7.80 -1.22
CA GLU A 26 -6.64 -6.87 -2.19
C GLU A 26 -5.64 -5.77 -2.55
N GLU A 27 -4.95 -5.21 -1.56
CA GLU A 27 -3.88 -4.23 -1.81
C GLU A 27 -2.70 -4.85 -2.59
N ILE A 28 -2.34 -6.11 -2.32
CA ILE A 28 -1.30 -6.83 -3.08
C ILE A 28 -1.70 -6.97 -4.55
N GLU A 29 -2.93 -7.41 -4.83
CA GLU A 29 -3.45 -7.54 -6.19
C GLU A 29 -3.49 -6.19 -6.92
N GLU A 30 -3.93 -5.12 -6.24
CA GLU A 30 -3.95 -3.77 -6.79
C GLU A 30 -2.54 -3.32 -7.19
N VAL A 31 -1.56 -3.49 -6.31
CA VAL A 31 -0.16 -3.11 -6.57
C VAL A 31 0.42 -3.93 -7.73
N GLU A 32 0.17 -5.24 -7.80
CA GLU A 32 0.63 -6.08 -8.92
C GLU A 32 0.06 -5.54 -10.25
N GLN A 33 -1.25 -5.27 -10.29
CA GLN A 33 -1.93 -4.77 -11.48
C GLN A 33 -1.40 -3.39 -11.90
N MET A 34 -1.11 -2.50 -10.94
CA MET A 34 -0.49 -1.21 -11.23
C MET A 34 0.91 -1.36 -11.85
N ILE A 35 1.73 -2.28 -11.33
CA ILE A 35 3.07 -2.56 -11.88
C ILE A 35 2.97 -3.18 -13.27
N ARG A 36 2.00 -4.06 -13.51
CA ARG A 36 1.71 -4.64 -14.83
C ARG A 36 1.34 -3.56 -15.83
N ASN A 37 0.36 -2.73 -15.51
CA ASN A 37 -0.06 -1.61 -16.36
C ASN A 37 1.13 -0.67 -16.66
N HIS A 38 1.91 -0.32 -15.64
CA HIS A 38 3.12 0.49 -15.83
C HIS A 38 4.11 -0.17 -16.79
N SER A 39 4.36 -1.48 -16.64
CA SER A 39 5.29 -2.22 -17.48
C SER A 39 4.82 -2.29 -18.93
N ASP A 40 3.54 -2.52 -19.15
CA ASP A 40 2.90 -2.53 -20.46
C ASP A 40 2.94 -1.16 -21.14
N TYR A 41 2.73 -0.07 -20.39
CA TYR A 41 2.69 1.28 -20.96
C TYR A 41 4.07 1.90 -21.21
N THR A 42 5.12 1.40 -20.54
CA THR A 42 6.45 2.06 -20.54
C THR A 42 7.59 1.14 -20.97
N ASP A 43 7.31 -0.13 -21.29
CA ASP A 43 8.31 -1.16 -21.55
C ASP A 43 9.33 -1.29 -20.39
N SER A 44 8.88 -1.12 -19.15
CA SER A 44 9.73 -1.13 -17.96
C SER A 44 10.34 -2.50 -17.70
N ASN A 45 11.63 -2.66 -18.03
CA ASN A 45 12.38 -3.88 -17.74
C ASN A 45 12.39 -4.21 -16.24
N MET A 46 12.42 -3.18 -15.38
CA MET A 46 12.36 -3.37 -13.93
C MET A 46 10.98 -3.87 -13.49
N GLY A 47 9.90 -3.29 -14.02
CA GLY A 47 8.54 -3.75 -13.72
C GLY A 47 8.34 -5.22 -14.12
N TRP A 48 8.82 -5.62 -15.30
CA TRP A 48 8.80 -7.03 -15.71
C TRP A 48 9.63 -7.96 -14.81
N LYS A 49 10.80 -7.52 -14.32
CA LYS A 49 11.60 -8.30 -13.36
C LYS A 49 10.90 -8.48 -12.03
N VAL A 50 10.20 -7.45 -11.55
CA VAL A 50 9.41 -7.52 -10.32
C VAL A 50 8.27 -8.53 -10.49
N LEU A 51 7.49 -8.42 -11.58
CA LEU A 51 6.37 -9.32 -11.86
C LEU A 51 6.82 -10.77 -12.07
N ALA A 52 7.98 -11.00 -12.69
CA ALA A 52 8.50 -12.35 -12.91
C ALA A 52 8.90 -13.08 -11.62
N LYS A 53 9.08 -12.34 -10.51
CA LYS A 53 9.48 -12.86 -9.19
C LYS A 53 8.54 -12.36 -8.10
N TRP A 54 7.26 -12.20 -8.42
CA TRP A 54 6.32 -11.48 -7.57
C TRP A 54 6.28 -11.99 -6.13
N ASP A 55 6.21 -13.30 -5.92
CA ASP A 55 6.19 -13.92 -4.59
C ASP A 55 7.45 -13.60 -3.74
N GLU A 56 8.61 -13.42 -4.39
CA GLU A 56 9.86 -13.03 -3.71
C GLU A 56 9.93 -11.51 -3.46
N MET A 57 9.24 -10.72 -4.29
CA MET A 57 9.32 -9.27 -4.31
C MET A 57 8.27 -8.61 -3.42
N VAL A 58 7.05 -9.16 -3.34
CA VAL A 58 5.95 -8.60 -2.56
C VAL A 58 6.32 -8.33 -1.08
N PRO A 59 7.07 -9.20 -0.37
CA PRO A 59 7.44 -8.93 1.02
C PRO A 59 8.46 -7.80 1.20
N GLN A 60 9.09 -7.35 0.10
CA GLN A 60 10.03 -6.23 0.08
C GLN A 60 9.33 -4.89 -0.17
N PHE A 61 8.01 -4.89 -0.37
CA PHE A 61 7.25 -3.65 -0.46
C PHE A 61 6.93 -3.10 0.93
N VAL A 62 7.31 -1.85 1.15
CA VAL A 62 6.91 -1.04 2.29
C VAL A 62 5.68 -0.22 1.91
N LYS A 63 4.58 -0.44 2.64
CA LYS A 63 3.37 0.38 2.61
C LYS A 63 3.62 1.63 3.44
N VAL A 64 3.41 2.80 2.84
CA VAL A 64 3.54 4.09 3.53
C VAL A 64 2.14 4.62 3.77
N MET A 65 1.69 4.59 5.02
CA MET A 65 0.32 4.89 5.39
C MET A 65 0.27 6.18 6.23
N PRO A 66 -0.32 7.28 5.75
CA PRO A 66 -0.50 8.48 6.55
C PRO A 66 -1.32 8.20 7.82
N LYS A 67 -0.81 8.63 8.97
CA LYS A 67 -1.42 8.32 10.29
C LYS A 67 -2.85 8.84 10.38
N ASP A 68 -3.09 10.04 9.89
CA ASP A 68 -4.42 10.66 9.96
C ASP A 68 -5.41 10.03 8.97
N PHE A 69 -4.93 9.58 7.80
CA PHE A 69 -5.75 8.85 6.85
C PHE A 69 -6.19 7.50 7.42
N LYS A 70 -5.26 6.76 8.04
CA LYS A 70 -5.56 5.48 8.72
C LYS A 70 -6.61 5.66 9.82
N ARG A 71 -6.47 6.67 10.67
CA ARG A 71 -7.45 6.98 11.72
C ARG A 71 -8.84 7.28 11.16
N MET A 72 -8.90 8.00 10.04
CA MET A 72 -10.17 8.31 9.39
C MET A 72 -10.82 7.04 8.82
N GLN A 73 -10.05 6.18 8.16
CA GLN A 73 -10.56 4.88 7.67
C GLN A 73 -11.09 4.01 8.81
N GLU A 74 -10.32 3.84 9.89
CA GLU A 74 -10.74 3.07 11.07
C GLU A 74 -12.02 3.65 11.71
N SER A 75 -12.18 4.97 11.71
CA SER A 75 -13.40 5.63 12.19
C SER A 75 -14.60 5.33 11.30
N ILE A 76 -14.43 5.37 9.98
CA ILE A 76 -15.49 5.07 9.01
C ILE A 76 -15.91 3.60 9.15
N GLU A 77 -14.95 2.67 9.12
CA GLU A 77 -15.21 1.23 9.28
C GLU A 77 -15.95 0.92 10.59
N LYS A 78 -15.54 1.59 11.69
CA LYS A 78 -16.21 1.44 12.98
C LYS A 78 -17.64 1.96 12.93
N SER A 79 -17.89 3.11 12.32
CA SER A 79 -19.25 3.65 12.18
C SER A 79 -20.13 2.76 11.29
N GLU A 80 -19.59 2.24 10.20
CA GLU A 80 -20.26 1.28 9.32
C GLU A 80 -20.60 -0.03 10.03
N SER A 81 -19.70 -0.56 10.85
CA SER A 81 -19.97 -1.74 11.69
C SER A 81 -21.08 -1.52 12.72
N ASN A 82 -21.31 -0.26 13.12
CA ASN A 82 -22.39 0.14 14.01
C ASN A 82 -23.69 0.48 13.26
N GLY A 83 -23.74 0.28 11.93
CA GLY A 83 -24.93 0.47 11.10
C GLY A 83 -25.17 1.90 10.61
N LEU A 84 -24.19 2.80 10.77
CA LEU A 84 -24.21 4.16 10.22
C LEU A 84 -23.65 4.11 8.79
N SER A 85 -24.21 4.86 7.83
CA SER A 85 -23.70 4.86 6.44
C SER A 85 -23.48 6.28 5.92
N GLY A 86 -22.48 6.46 5.04
CA GLY A 86 -22.26 7.72 4.32
C GLY A 86 -21.72 8.86 5.21
N GLU A 87 -22.30 10.06 5.10
CA GLU A 87 -21.86 11.24 5.88
C GLU A 87 -21.95 11.02 7.41
N GLU A 88 -22.84 10.13 7.87
CA GLU A 88 -22.97 9.77 9.29
C GLU A 88 -21.79 8.95 9.82
N ALA A 89 -21.02 8.30 8.94
CA ALA A 89 -19.83 7.53 9.32
C ALA A 89 -18.57 8.40 9.46
N VAL A 90 -18.57 9.58 8.84
CA VAL A 90 -17.44 10.51 8.74
C VAL A 90 -17.50 11.64 9.79
N MET A 91 -18.67 11.89 10.40
CA MET A 91 -18.92 12.95 11.40
C MET A 91 -18.65 12.55 12.86
#